data_AF-A0A2A4CQM6-F1
#
_entry.id   AF-A0A2A4CQM6-F1
#
_cell.length_a   1.000
_cell.length_b   1.000
_cell.length_c   1.000
_cell.angle_alpha   90.00
_cell.angle_beta   90.00
_cell.angle_gamma   90.00
#
_symmetry.space_group_name_H-M   'P 1'
#
loop_
_entity.id
_entity.type
_entity.pdbx_description
1 polymer ?
#
loop_
_entity_poly.entity_id
_entity_poly.type
_entity_poly.pdbx_seq_one_letter_code
_entity_poly.pdbx_strand_id
1 'polypeptide(L)'
;MKDVQGILLSVGQYETLTAEALRRLDPEVILAPLVAPHYDILDLVRDLREMDYRGAIRAYCNPLPSLKMVRAEVEQIWAECDFEIFEVPQMGDNLN
;
A
#
# COMPACT_ATOMS: atom_id res chain seq x y z
N MET A 1 2.26 18.27 -9.15
CA MET A 1 2.93 17.84 -7.90
C MET A 1 2.49 18.82 -6.82
N LYS A 2 1.58 18.43 -5.92
CA LYS A 2 1.22 19.27 -4.78
C LYS A 2 2.29 19.04 -3.72
N ASP A 3 3.01 20.09 -3.40
CA ASP A 3 4.16 20.08 -2.49
C ASP A 3 3.64 19.86 -1.06
N VAL A 4 3.88 18.68 -0.51
CA VAL A 4 3.86 18.46 0.94
C VAL A 4 5.29 18.70 1.36
N GLN A 5 5.55 19.88 1.95
CA GLN A 5 6.92 20.34 2.21
C GLN A 5 7.73 19.26 2.94
N GLY A 6 8.84 18.84 2.31
CA GLY A 6 9.77 17.86 2.88
C GLY A 6 9.53 16.40 2.50
N ILE A 7 8.56 16.08 1.62
CA ILE A 7 8.28 14.70 1.18
C ILE A 7 8.54 14.54 -0.33
N LEU A 8 9.31 13.53 -0.70
CA LEU A 8 9.42 13.06 -2.08
C LEU A 8 8.26 12.09 -2.38
N LEU A 9 7.35 12.48 -3.27
CA LEU A 9 6.24 11.63 -3.71
C LEU A 9 6.46 11.15 -5.15
N SER A 10 6.42 9.84 -5.34
CA SER A 10 6.38 9.21 -6.66
C SER A 10 5.10 8.40 -6.81
N VAL A 11 4.45 8.48 -7.97
CA VAL A 11 3.22 7.75 -8.28
C VAL A 11 3.48 6.91 -9.52
N GLY A 12 3.15 5.63 -9.46
CA GLY A 12 3.38 4.68 -10.53
C GLY A 12 2.29 3.63 -10.60
N GLN A 13 2.31 2.87 -11.68
CA GLN A 13 1.46 1.69 -11.85
C GLN A 13 2.15 0.47 -11.23
N TYR A 14 1.37 -0.50 -10.77
CA TYR A 14 1.89 -1.69 -10.10
C TYR A 14 2.83 -2.49 -11.01
N GLU A 15 2.55 -2.56 -12.31
CA GLU A 15 3.36 -3.25 -13.33
C GLU A 15 4.75 -2.63 -13.53
N THR A 16 4.96 -1.39 -13.06
CA THR A 16 6.25 -0.70 -13.12
C THR A 16 7.08 -0.88 -11.86
N LEU A 17 6.51 -1.52 -10.82
CA LEU A 17 7.18 -1.82 -9.57
C LEU A 17 8.25 -2.88 -9.82
N THR A 18 9.50 -2.50 -9.59
CA THR A 18 10.66 -3.37 -9.73
C THR A 18 11.65 -3.08 -8.60
N ALA A 19 12.50 -4.06 -8.28
CA ALA A 19 13.56 -3.86 -7.28
C ALA A 19 14.52 -2.70 -7.66
N GLU A 20 14.74 -2.46 -8.96
CA GLU A 20 15.53 -1.31 -9.42
C GLU A 20 14.82 0.02 -9.15
N ALA A 21 13.51 0.10 -9.41
CA ALA A 21 12.73 1.29 -9.10
C ALA A 21 12.72 1.58 -7.59
N LEU A 22 12.56 0.55 -6.75
CA LEU A 22 12.61 0.68 -5.30
C LEU A 22 13.97 1.20 -4.81
N ARG A 23 15.08 0.61 -5.27
CA ARG A 23 16.42 1.07 -4.88
C ARG A 23 16.71 2.51 -5.31
N ARG A 24 16.19 2.92 -6.47
CA ARG A 24 16.40 4.28 -7.00
C ARG A 24 15.56 5.32 -6.24
N LEU A 25 14.32 4.98 -5.91
CA LEU A 25 13.40 5.88 -5.22
C LEU A 25 13.60 5.89 -3.71
N ASP A 26 14.13 4.80 -3.16
CA ASP A 26 14.35 4.55 -1.74
C ASP A 26 13.16 4.97 -0.86
N PRO A 27 11.94 4.47 -1.15
CA PRO A 27 10.75 4.98 -0.50
C PRO A 27 10.64 4.49 0.95
N GLU A 28 10.52 5.41 1.90
CA GLU A 28 10.28 5.06 3.32
C GLU A 28 8.87 4.49 3.53
N VAL A 29 7.92 4.85 2.68
CA VAL A 29 6.52 4.41 2.75
C VAL A 29 5.97 4.13 1.35
N ILE A 30 5.26 3.01 1.20
CA ILE A 30 4.43 2.69 0.03
C ILE A 30 2.95 2.79 0.43
N LEU A 31 2.20 3.60 -0.30
CA LEU A 31 0.76 3.75 -0.17
C LEU A 31 0.06 3.08 -1.37
N ALA A 32 -0.84 2.13 -1.11
CA ALA A 32 -1.53 1.37 -2.16
C ALA A 32 -3.00 1.09 -1.81
N PRO A 33 -3.89 0.91 -2.80
CA PRO A 33 -5.24 0.40 -2.53
C PRO A 33 -5.18 -1.01 -1.95
N LEU A 34 -6.13 -1.34 -1.06
CA LEU A 34 -6.26 -2.69 -0.51
C LEU A 34 -6.60 -3.73 -1.59
N VAL A 35 -7.42 -3.32 -2.56
CA VAL A 35 -7.83 -4.13 -3.71
C VAL A 35 -7.87 -3.21 -4.94
N ALA A 36 -7.22 -3.64 -6.02
CA ALA A 36 -7.24 -2.99 -7.32
C ALA A 36 -7.71 -3.97 -8.41
N PRO A 37 -8.02 -3.51 -9.64
CA PRO A 37 -8.48 -4.41 -10.70
C PRO A 37 -7.50 -5.52 -11.10
N HIS A 38 -6.20 -5.33 -10.86
CA HIS A 38 -5.14 -6.22 -11.36
C HIS A 38 -4.23 -6.82 -10.27
N TYR A 39 -4.38 -6.39 -9.02
CA TYR A 39 -3.64 -6.90 -7.88
C TYR A 39 -4.40 -6.60 -6.58
N ASP A 40 -4.12 -7.34 -5.52
CA ASP A 40 -4.51 -6.98 -4.17
C ASP A 40 -3.30 -6.69 -3.28
N ILE A 41 -3.56 -6.22 -2.06
CA ILE A 41 -2.49 -5.88 -1.13
C ILE A 41 -1.59 -7.08 -0.78
N LEU A 42 -2.10 -8.31 -0.84
CA LEU A 42 -1.32 -9.51 -0.51
C LEU A 42 -0.32 -9.80 -1.63
N ASP A 43 -0.72 -9.62 -2.89
CA ASP A 43 0.17 -9.71 -4.05
C ASP A 43 1.30 -8.68 -3.92
N LEU A 44 0.96 -7.42 -3.63
CA LEU A 44 1.95 -6.36 -3.43
C LEU A 44 2.90 -6.67 -2.26
N VAL A 45 2.39 -7.14 -1.12
CA VAL A 45 3.23 -7.50 0.04
C VAL A 45 4.21 -8.63 -0.29
N ARG A 46 3.78 -9.64 -1.05
CA ARG A 46 4.66 -10.74 -1.49
C ARG A 46 5.78 -10.21 -2.37
N ASP A 47 5.45 -9.42 -3.38
CA ASP A 47 6.44 -8.84 -4.29
C ASP A 47 7.44 -7.93 -3.56
N LEU A 48 6.96 -7.07 -2.67
CA LEU A 48 7.81 -6.18 -1.89
C LEU A 48 8.76 -6.97 -0.97
N ARG A 49 8.27 -8.06 -0.37
CA ARG A 49 9.11 -8.97 0.43
C ARG A 49 10.20 -9.61 -0.43
N GLU A 50 9.85 -10.09 -1.62
CA GLU A 50 10.82 -10.68 -2.56
C GLU A 50 11.85 -9.67 -3.07
N MET A 51 11.45 -8.40 -3.20
CA MET A 51 12.34 -7.29 -3.60
C MET A 51 13.18 -6.72 -2.43
N ASP A 52 13.09 -7.33 -1.25
CA ASP A 52 13.80 -6.92 -0.04
C ASP A 52 13.43 -5.50 0.45
N TYR A 53 12.22 -5.04 0.14
CA TYR A 53 11.69 -3.80 0.70
C TYR A 53 11.64 -3.89 2.23
N ARG A 54 11.81 -2.77 2.94
CA ARG A 54 11.78 -2.71 4.41
C ARG A 54 11.07 -1.48 4.98
N GLY A 55 10.55 -0.61 4.12
CA GLY A 55 9.78 0.54 4.56
C GLY A 55 8.34 0.17 4.93
N ALA A 56 7.58 1.18 5.33
CA ALA A 56 6.20 1.01 5.78
C ALA A 56 5.26 0.78 4.58
N ILE A 57 4.29 -0.11 4.74
CA ILE A 57 3.22 -0.32 3.77
C ILE A 57 1.92 0.20 4.39
N ARG A 58 1.23 1.06 3.65
CA ARG A 58 -0.06 1.62 4.03
C ARG A 58 -1.07 1.28 2.96
N ALA A 59 -2.09 0.52 3.33
CA ALA A 59 -3.20 0.22 2.43
C ALA A 59 -4.33 1.22 2.66
N TYR A 60 -5.12 1.52 1.61
CA TYR A 60 -6.36 2.26 1.76
C TYR A 60 -7.53 1.56 1.08
N CYS A 61 -8.72 1.67 1.66
CA CYS A 61 -9.94 1.11 1.09
C CYS A 61 -11.17 1.91 1.48
N ASN A 62 -12.29 1.64 0.81
CA ASN A 62 -13.60 2.00 1.35
C ASN A 62 -13.84 1.22 2.65
N PRO A 63 -14.78 1.65 3.51
CA PRO A 63 -15.11 0.89 4.72
C PRO A 63 -15.48 -0.56 4.40
N LEU A 64 -14.86 -1.51 5.10
CA LEU A 64 -15.06 -2.94 4.88
C LEU A 64 -15.34 -3.68 6.20
N PRO A 65 -16.20 -4.71 6.19
CA PRO A 65 -16.65 -5.36 7.42
C PRO A 65 -15.56 -6.15 8.16
N SER A 66 -14.41 -6.46 7.54
CA SER A 66 -13.42 -7.38 8.10
C SER A 66 -11.96 -7.03 7.77
N LEU A 67 -11.52 -5.80 8.05
CA LEU A 67 -10.10 -5.41 7.91
C LEU A 67 -9.13 -6.26 8.74
N LYS A 68 -9.60 -6.78 9.88
CA LYS A 68 -8.80 -7.65 10.76
C LYS A 68 -8.32 -8.92 10.06
N MET A 69 -9.12 -9.46 9.13
CA MET A 69 -8.77 -10.66 8.38
C MET A 69 -7.60 -10.39 7.44
N VAL A 70 -7.67 -9.30 6.66
CA VAL A 70 -6.61 -8.93 5.72
C VAL A 70 -5.31 -8.64 6.46
N ARG A 71 -5.38 -7.95 7.60
CA ARG A 71 -4.19 -7.72 8.44
C ARG A 71 -3.56 -9.03 8.92
N ALA A 72 -4.37 -10.00 9.35
CA ALA A 72 -3.86 -11.30 9.78
C ALA A 72 -3.19 -12.08 8.63
N GLU A 73 -3.70 -11.97 7.40
CA GLU A 73 -3.09 -12.59 6.22
C GLU A 73 -1.76 -11.92 5.85
N VAL A 74 -1.66 -10.59 5.94
CA VAL A 74 -0.39 -9.88 5.78
C VAL A 74 0.62 -10.32 6.84
N GLU A 75 0.22 -10.41 8.11
CA GLU A 75 1.08 -10.90 9.20
C GLU A 75 1.57 -12.35 8.95
N GLN A 76 0.78 -13.19 8.28
CA GLN A 76 1.19 -14.54 7.87
C GLN A 76 2.19 -14.54 6.71
N ILE A 77 2.05 -13.62 5.76
CA ILE A 77 2.98 -13.47 4.63
C ILE A 77 4.29 -12.86 5.09
N TRP A 78 4.23 -11.86 5.96
CA TRP A 78 5.37 -11.07 6.39
C TRP A 78 5.14 -10.51 7.80
N ALA A 79 5.57 -11.28 8.81
CA ALA A 79 5.29 -10.98 10.21
C ALA A 79 5.94 -9.68 10.71
N GLU A 80 7.11 -9.32 10.19
CA GLU A 80 7.85 -8.11 10.54
C GLU A 80 7.52 -6.88 9.68
N CYS A 81 6.50 -6.97 8.82
CA CYS A 81 6.07 -5.85 7.98
C CYS A 81 5.40 -4.76 8.82
N ASP A 82 5.88 -3.51 8.69
CA ASP A 82 5.16 -2.34 9.18
C ASP A 82 3.96 -2.07 8.26
N PHE A 83 2.80 -2.65 8.58
CA PHE A 83 1.59 -2.60 7.77
C PHE A 83 0.40 -2.01 8.52
N GLU A 84 -0.33 -1.10 7.86
CA GLU A 84 -1.57 -0.52 8.37
C GLU A 84 -2.59 -0.29 7.24
N ILE A 85 -3.88 -0.37 7.56
CA ILE A 85 -4.98 -0.12 6.62
C ILE A 85 -5.77 1.11 7.07
N PHE A 86 -5.98 2.06 6.15
CA PHE A 86 -6.82 3.23 6.37
C PHE A 86 -8.14 3.10 5.62
N GLU A 87 -9.26 3.22 6.33
CA GLU A 87 -10.56 3.42 5.70
C GLU A 87 -10.68 4.87 5.24
N VAL A 88 -10.82 5.07 3.93
CA VAL A 88 -10.99 6.38 3.31
C VAL A 88 -12.41 6.41 2.73
N PRO A 89 -13.34 7.14 3.36
CA PRO A 89 -14.69 7.32 2.80
C PRO A 89 -14.59 7.98 1.43
N GLN A 90 -15.35 7.48 0.45
CA GLN A 90 -15.49 8.22 -0.80
C GLN A 90 -16.22 9.53 -0.51
N MET A 91 -15.68 10.64 -1.02
CA MET A 91 -16.34 11.94 -0.92
C MET A 91 -17.58 11.91 -1.84
N GLY A 92 -18.71 11.47 -1.29
CA GLY A 92 -19.97 11.29 -2.03
C GLY A 92 -21.11 10.66 -1.21
N ASP A 93 -20.82 9.96 -0.12
CA ASP A 93 -21.84 9.24 0.67
C ASP A 93 -22.71 10.15 1.57
N ASN A 94 -22.51 11.48 1.56
CA ASN A 94 -23.28 12.46 2.34
C ASN A 94 -24.09 13.45 1.46
N LEU A 95 -24.63 12.99 0.33
CA LEU A 95 -25.56 13.76 -0.51
C LEU A 95 -26.97 13.13 -0.63
N ASN A 96 -27.46 12.51 0.44
CA ASN A 96 -28.89 12.17 0.58
C ASN A 96 -29.44 12.64 1.92
#